data_AF-A0A8T7DCN6-F1
#
_entry.id   AF-A0A8T7DCN6-F1
#
_cell.length_a   1.000
_cell.length_b   1.000
_cell.length_c   1.000
_cell.angle_alpha   90.00
_cell.angle_beta   90.00
_cell.angle_gamma   90.00
#
_symmetry.space_group_name_H-M   'P 1'
#
loop_
_entity.id
_entity.type
_entity.pdbx_description
1 polymer ?
#
loop_
_entity_poly.entity_id
_entity_poly.type
_entity_poly.pdbx_seq_one_letter_code
_entity_poly.pdbx_strand_id
1 'polypeptide(L)'
;MSLGVLMDPIHKINTRKDSTFAMLLEAQARGWKLYYMEQKDLNLKNNHVIAHCRQLSVTDDSKNWFEFGEHSEIAVSELDVILMRKDPPFDMNYIYTTYLLELSGTLVVNNPQTLRDANEKLSTAWFPQCCAPTLVSSDAEEFKHFIDEQQDIIVKPLDGMGGASIFRVRQQDPNTNVILETLTEHGNRPVMGQRFIAEITEGDKRILIVNGETVPYSLARIPKEGENRGNLAAGGSGVGMTLTERDHWICQQVAPELKKRGILFAGIDVIGDYLTEINITSPTCIRELDKMFDLNISAMLMDAIEAKLKDKPAS
;
A
#
# COMPACT_ATOMS: atom_id res chain seq x y z
N MET A 1 -8.11 -7.01 23.25
CA MET A 1 -8.79 -6.92 21.94
C MET A 1 -8.48 -8.15 21.12
N SER A 2 -9.29 -8.47 20.13
CA SER A 2 -9.07 -9.50 19.11
C SER A 2 -8.77 -8.85 17.76
N LEU A 3 -7.67 -9.26 17.13
CA LEU A 3 -7.24 -8.78 15.82
C LEU A 3 -7.21 -9.95 14.84
N GLY A 4 -7.98 -9.84 13.77
CA GLY A 4 -7.79 -10.64 12.57
C GLY A 4 -6.72 -10.04 11.67
N VAL A 5 -5.85 -10.86 11.10
CA VAL A 5 -4.97 -10.45 10.02
C VAL A 5 -5.28 -11.27 8.78
N LEU A 6 -5.69 -10.58 7.72
CA LEU A 6 -5.84 -11.17 6.40
C LEU A 6 -4.60 -10.81 5.58
N MET A 7 -3.72 -11.77 5.34
CA MET A 7 -2.45 -11.55 4.64
C MET A 7 -2.07 -12.71 3.72
N ASP A 8 -1.03 -12.49 2.91
CA ASP A 8 -0.34 -13.57 2.19
C ASP A 8 0.30 -14.58 3.15
N PRO A 9 0.67 -15.79 2.69
CA PRO A 9 1.11 -16.85 3.57
C PRO A 9 2.27 -16.45 4.51
N ILE A 10 2.01 -16.41 5.82
CA ILE A 10 2.96 -15.91 6.83
C ILE A 10 4.30 -16.66 6.85
N HIS A 11 4.32 -17.92 6.42
CA HIS A 11 5.55 -18.73 6.32
C HIS A 11 6.48 -18.30 5.17
N LYS A 12 6.05 -17.39 4.28
CA LYS A 12 6.83 -16.91 3.14
C LYS A 12 7.41 -15.51 3.32
N ILE A 13 7.08 -14.84 4.43
CA ILE A 13 7.50 -13.45 4.64
C ILE A 13 8.99 -13.34 4.93
N ASN A 14 9.53 -12.14 4.74
CA ASN A 14 10.84 -11.78 5.26
C ASN A 14 10.66 -10.91 6.52
N THR A 15 10.82 -11.51 7.70
CA THR A 15 10.57 -10.86 9.00
C THR A 15 11.35 -9.58 9.22
N ARG A 16 12.50 -9.40 8.54
CA ARG A 16 13.33 -8.19 8.62
C ARG A 16 12.76 -6.99 7.88
N LYS A 17 11.79 -7.20 6.98
CA LYS A 17 11.19 -6.17 6.12
C LYS A 17 9.67 -6.11 6.23
N ASP A 18 9.05 -7.20 6.68
CA ASP A 18 7.61 -7.35 6.71
C ASP A 18 6.97 -6.43 7.76
N SER A 19 6.15 -5.49 7.27
CA SER A 19 5.48 -4.50 8.11
C SER A 19 4.24 -5.07 8.80
N THR A 20 3.57 -6.05 8.18
CA THR A 20 2.46 -6.78 8.81
C THR A 20 2.97 -7.53 10.04
N PHE A 21 4.15 -8.14 9.96
CA PHE A 21 4.79 -8.81 11.08
C PHE A 21 5.17 -7.86 12.22
N ALA A 22 5.65 -6.65 11.90
CA ALA A 22 5.88 -5.60 12.91
C ALA A 22 4.58 -5.21 13.65
N MET A 23 3.48 -5.06 12.91
CA MET A 23 2.15 -4.79 13.47
C MET A 23 1.68 -5.92 14.39
N LEU A 24 1.88 -7.18 13.98
CA LEU A 24 1.49 -8.34 14.77
C LEU A 24 2.28 -8.45 16.09
N LEU A 25 3.59 -8.17 16.06
CA LEU A 25 4.41 -8.15 17.27
C LEU A 25 3.93 -7.09 18.27
N GLU A 26 3.64 -5.88 17.79
CA GLU A 26 3.11 -4.79 18.63
C GLU A 26 1.74 -5.15 19.21
N ALA A 27 0.81 -5.65 18.38
CA ALA A 27 -0.51 -6.07 18.84
C ALA A 27 -0.40 -7.18 19.92
N GLN A 28 0.50 -8.16 19.73
CA GLN A 28 0.74 -9.20 20.72
C GLN A 28 1.37 -8.65 22.00
N ALA A 29 2.31 -7.69 21.90
CA ALA A 29 2.91 -7.05 23.07
C ALA A 29 1.88 -6.30 23.93
N ARG A 30 0.81 -5.79 23.32
CA ARG A 30 -0.36 -5.21 24.00
C ARG A 30 -1.33 -6.26 24.56
N GLY A 31 -1.04 -7.54 24.41
CA GLY A 31 -1.89 -8.65 24.87
C GLY A 31 -3.12 -8.89 24.00
N TRP A 32 -3.12 -8.46 22.74
CA TRP A 32 -4.24 -8.74 21.83
C TRP A 32 -4.19 -10.20 21.36
N LYS A 33 -5.37 -10.80 21.18
CA LYS A 33 -5.49 -12.13 20.58
C LYS A 33 -5.40 -11.99 19.07
N LEU A 34 -4.48 -12.71 18.44
CA LEU A 34 -4.28 -12.67 17.00
C LEU A 34 -4.95 -13.86 16.31
N TYR A 35 -5.63 -13.60 15.21
CA TYR A 35 -6.29 -14.59 14.36
C TYR A 35 -5.79 -14.44 12.93
N TYR A 36 -5.11 -15.45 12.43
CA TYR A 36 -4.58 -15.49 11.08
C TYR A 36 -5.60 -16.05 10.10
N MET A 37 -5.75 -15.41 8.94
CA MET A 37 -6.55 -15.89 7.83
C MET A 37 -5.95 -15.45 6.47
N GLU A 38 -6.22 -16.22 5.42
CA GLU A 38 -5.99 -15.88 4.02
C GLU A 38 -7.33 -15.56 3.33
N GLN A 39 -7.31 -15.03 2.10
CA GLN A 39 -8.56 -14.72 1.37
C GLN A 39 -9.49 -15.93 1.22
N LYS A 40 -8.92 -17.13 0.98
CA LYS A 40 -9.68 -18.37 0.81
C LYS A 40 -10.43 -18.83 2.07
N ASP A 41 -10.05 -18.30 3.22
CA ASP A 41 -10.62 -18.67 4.50
C ASP A 41 -11.88 -17.87 4.83
N LEU A 42 -12.15 -16.79 4.08
CA LEU A 42 -13.37 -15.99 4.19
C LEU A 42 -14.54 -16.64 3.44
N ASN A 43 -15.68 -16.68 4.11
CA ASN A 43 -16.91 -17.28 3.60
C ASN A 43 -18.11 -16.38 3.91
N LEU A 44 -19.11 -16.36 3.02
CA LEU A 44 -20.43 -15.81 3.32
C LEU A 44 -21.42 -16.97 3.40
N LYS A 45 -21.98 -17.23 4.58
CA LYS A 45 -23.04 -18.23 4.78
C LYS A 45 -24.25 -17.56 5.39
N ASN A 46 -25.42 -17.64 4.73
CA ASN A 46 -26.67 -17.10 5.24
C ASN A 46 -26.56 -15.66 5.78
N ASN A 47 -25.94 -14.77 5.00
CA ASN A 47 -25.70 -13.36 5.34
C ASN A 47 -24.72 -13.10 6.50
N HIS A 48 -23.98 -14.11 6.95
CA HIS A 48 -22.92 -13.97 7.95
C HIS A 48 -21.56 -14.22 7.32
N VAL A 49 -20.63 -13.30 7.56
CA VAL A 49 -19.24 -13.42 7.12
C VAL A 49 -18.48 -14.20 8.17
N ILE A 50 -17.87 -15.32 7.76
CA ILE A 50 -17.22 -16.27 8.65
C ILE A 50 -15.80 -16.52 8.15
N ALA A 51 -14.85 -16.66 9.06
CA ALA A 51 -13.47 -16.96 8.74
C ALA A 51 -13.03 -18.31 9.34
N HIS A 52 -12.37 -19.14 8.54
CA HIS A 52 -11.62 -20.31 9.00
C HIS A 52 -10.22 -19.87 9.40
N CYS A 53 -10.07 -19.47 10.65
CA CYS A 53 -8.85 -18.84 11.12
C CYS A 53 -8.07 -19.74 12.08
N ARG A 54 -6.81 -19.40 12.30
CA ARG A 54 -5.96 -20.02 13.30
C ARG A 54 -5.57 -18.97 14.32
N GLN A 55 -5.59 -19.32 15.60
CA GLN A 55 -4.94 -18.48 16.60
C GLN A 55 -3.45 -18.37 16.24
N LEU A 56 -2.93 -17.15 16.29
CA LEU A 56 -1.57 -16.84 15.89
C LEU A 56 -0.77 -16.34 17.09
N SER A 57 0.43 -16.89 17.26
CA SER A 57 1.48 -16.31 18.09
C SER A 57 2.67 -15.96 17.20
N VAL A 58 3.29 -14.81 17.44
CA VAL A 58 4.47 -14.33 16.71
C VAL A 58 5.65 -14.10 17.64
N THR A 59 6.86 -14.37 17.18
CA THR A 59 8.09 -14.13 17.94
C THR A 59 9.11 -13.47 17.00
N ASP A 60 9.81 -12.43 17.46
CA ASP A 60 10.82 -11.75 16.64
C ASP A 60 12.10 -12.60 16.50
N ASP A 61 11.97 -13.73 15.80
CA ASP A 61 13.02 -14.69 15.51
C ASP A 61 13.09 -14.96 14.00
N SER A 62 14.29 -15.24 13.49
CA SER A 62 14.51 -15.44 12.05
C SER A 62 14.16 -16.84 11.53
N LYS A 63 13.89 -17.81 12.41
CA LYS A 63 13.64 -19.21 12.05
C LYS A 63 12.24 -19.67 12.41
N ASN A 64 11.77 -19.27 13.59
CA ASN A 64 10.48 -19.66 14.16
C ASN A 64 9.69 -18.39 14.52
N TRP A 65 9.27 -17.64 13.50
CA TRP A 65 8.62 -16.35 13.71
C TRP A 65 7.13 -16.42 13.99
N PHE A 66 6.51 -17.58 13.79
CA PHE A 66 5.08 -17.78 14.00
C PHE A 66 4.79 -19.19 14.50
N GLU A 67 3.70 -19.30 15.26
CA GLU A 67 3.10 -20.56 15.68
C GLU A 67 1.58 -20.46 15.49
N PHE A 68 1.00 -21.54 14.95
CA PHE A 68 -0.45 -21.67 14.86
C PHE A 68 -0.98 -22.49 16.03
N GLY A 69 -1.94 -21.92 16.74
CA GLY A 69 -2.76 -22.64 17.70
C GLY A 69 -3.95 -23.34 17.03
N GLU A 70 -5.05 -23.41 17.78
CA GLU A 70 -6.26 -24.09 17.33
C GLU A 70 -6.87 -23.46 16.07
N HIS A 71 -7.41 -24.33 15.22
CA HIS A 71 -8.25 -23.92 14.11
C HIS A 71 -9.65 -23.61 14.63
N SER A 72 -10.20 -22.47 14.22
CA SER A 72 -11.54 -22.04 14.63
C SER A 72 -12.31 -21.45 13.45
N GLU A 73 -13.62 -21.69 13.44
CA GLU A 73 -14.55 -20.94 12.62
C GLU A 73 -15.07 -19.78 13.49
N ILE A 74 -14.86 -18.54 13.05
CA ILE A 74 -15.28 -17.34 13.79
C ILE A 74 -16.17 -16.47 12.91
N ALA A 75 -17.26 -15.95 13.47
CA ALA A 75 -17.99 -14.88 12.81
C ALA A 75 -17.08 -13.64 12.78
N VAL A 76 -16.84 -13.07 11.61
CA VAL A 76 -15.89 -11.97 11.47
C VAL A 76 -16.27 -10.77 12.33
N SER A 77 -17.57 -10.58 12.55
CA SER A 77 -18.17 -9.58 13.46
C SER A 77 -17.78 -9.72 14.93
N GLU A 78 -17.24 -10.86 15.37
CA GLU A 78 -16.76 -11.10 16.75
C GLU A 78 -15.32 -10.60 16.97
N LEU A 79 -14.60 -10.25 15.90
CA LEU A 79 -13.30 -9.62 15.99
C LEU A 79 -13.47 -8.12 16.25
N ASP A 80 -12.61 -7.54 17.07
CA ASP A 80 -12.61 -6.09 17.27
C ASP A 80 -12.13 -5.37 15.99
N VAL A 81 -11.07 -5.89 15.36
CA VAL A 81 -10.44 -5.30 14.18
C VAL A 81 -9.90 -6.35 13.20
N ILE A 82 -9.87 -6.03 11.91
CA ILE A 82 -9.14 -6.76 10.88
C ILE A 82 -8.09 -5.86 10.25
N LEU A 83 -6.85 -6.35 10.17
CA LEU A 83 -5.83 -5.82 9.27
C LEU A 83 -5.95 -6.50 7.91
N MET A 84 -6.42 -5.78 6.89
CA MET A 84 -6.41 -6.22 5.50
C MET A 84 -5.04 -5.92 4.90
N ARG A 85 -4.17 -6.93 4.91
CA ARG A 85 -2.73 -6.86 4.55
C ARG A 85 -2.37 -7.81 3.42
N LYS A 86 -3.34 -8.15 2.57
CA LYS A 86 -3.10 -8.86 1.32
C LYS A 86 -2.32 -7.94 0.37
N ASP A 87 -1.22 -8.43 -0.18
CA ASP A 87 -0.46 -7.71 -1.20
C ASP A 87 -1.26 -7.64 -2.52
N PRO A 88 -1.09 -6.57 -3.33
CA PRO A 88 -1.57 -6.55 -4.71
C PRO A 88 -1.11 -7.76 -5.55
N PRO A 89 -1.70 -8.03 -6.72
CA PRO A 89 -2.48 -7.10 -7.55
C PRO A 89 -3.86 -6.78 -6.97
N PHE A 90 -4.37 -5.59 -7.32
CA PHE A 90 -5.75 -5.20 -7.04
C PHE A 90 -6.67 -5.83 -8.11
N ASP A 91 -6.98 -7.11 -7.93
CA ASP A 91 -7.79 -7.91 -8.85
C ASP A 91 -9.24 -8.12 -8.35
N MET A 92 -10.04 -8.88 -9.10
CA MET A 92 -11.42 -9.18 -8.70
C MET A 92 -11.51 -9.96 -7.39
N ASN A 93 -10.52 -10.79 -7.05
CA ASN A 93 -10.53 -11.52 -5.78
C ASN A 93 -10.26 -10.58 -4.59
N TYR A 94 -9.37 -9.59 -4.78
CA TYR A 94 -9.20 -8.49 -3.84
C TYR A 94 -10.51 -7.73 -3.65
N ILE A 95 -11.19 -7.36 -4.74
CA ILE A 95 -12.49 -6.68 -4.70
C ILE A 95 -13.54 -7.51 -3.93
N TYR A 96 -13.70 -8.80 -4.24
CA TYR A 96 -14.65 -9.65 -3.51
C TYR A 96 -14.31 -9.76 -2.03
N THR A 97 -13.02 -9.84 -1.69
CA THR A 97 -12.57 -9.80 -0.30
C THR A 97 -13.04 -8.53 0.40
N THR A 98 -12.93 -7.36 -0.26
CA THR A 98 -13.42 -6.11 0.35
C THR A 98 -14.93 -6.11 0.59
N TYR A 99 -15.74 -6.70 -0.30
CA TYR A 99 -17.19 -6.80 -0.08
C TYR A 99 -17.52 -7.69 1.12
N LEU A 100 -16.83 -8.83 1.26
CA LEU A 100 -17.00 -9.71 2.41
C LEU A 100 -16.61 -9.02 3.71
N LEU A 101 -15.48 -8.31 3.72
CA LEU A 101 -15.02 -7.58 4.90
C LEU A 101 -15.95 -6.42 5.27
N GLU A 102 -16.50 -5.70 4.29
CA GLU A 102 -17.49 -4.65 4.52
C GLU A 102 -18.79 -5.19 5.13
N LEU A 103 -19.30 -6.30 4.60
CA LEU A 103 -20.51 -6.97 5.10
C LEU A 103 -20.38 -7.47 6.54
N SER A 104 -19.15 -7.65 7.04
CA SER A 104 -18.91 -8.14 8.40
C SER A 104 -19.25 -7.13 9.50
N GLY A 105 -19.25 -5.82 9.19
CA GLY A 105 -19.43 -4.74 10.18
C GLY A 105 -18.25 -4.50 11.13
N THR A 106 -17.22 -5.35 11.06
CA THR A 106 -15.98 -5.23 11.84
C THR A 106 -15.17 -4.03 11.37
N LEU A 107 -14.41 -3.40 12.28
CA LEU A 107 -13.46 -2.38 11.87
C LEU A 107 -12.38 -3.04 10.99
N VAL A 108 -12.24 -2.60 9.74
CA VAL A 108 -11.19 -3.09 8.84
C VAL A 108 -10.20 -1.96 8.54
N VAL A 109 -8.92 -2.29 8.63
CA VAL A 109 -7.79 -1.40 8.35
C VAL A 109 -7.11 -1.87 7.06
N ASN A 110 -7.25 -1.15 5.95
CA ASN A 110 -8.05 0.07 5.73
C ASN A 110 -9.53 -0.22 5.41
N ASN A 111 -10.36 0.84 5.42
CA ASN A 111 -11.78 0.75 5.10
C ASN A 111 -12.02 0.02 3.74
N PRO A 112 -12.84 -1.05 3.67
CA PRO A 112 -12.93 -1.88 2.48
C PRO A 112 -13.55 -1.18 1.27
N GLN A 113 -14.52 -0.30 1.49
CA GLN A 113 -15.09 0.52 0.41
C GLN A 113 -14.02 1.44 -0.17
N THR A 114 -13.26 2.10 0.68
CA THR A 114 -12.20 3.01 0.25
C THR A 114 -11.09 2.27 -0.49
N LEU A 115 -10.75 1.03 -0.11
CA LEU A 115 -9.81 0.21 -0.87
C LEU A 115 -10.26 0.01 -2.33
N ARG A 116 -11.57 0.00 -2.61
CA ARG A 116 -12.11 -0.04 -3.99
C ARG A 116 -12.13 1.31 -4.66
N ASP A 117 -12.45 2.36 -3.92
CA ASP A 117 -12.61 3.72 -4.46
C ASP A 117 -11.26 4.43 -4.72
N ALA A 118 -10.19 3.97 -4.06
CA ALA A 118 -8.90 4.65 -3.99
C ALA A 118 -7.77 3.82 -4.62
N ASN A 119 -7.79 3.63 -5.94
CA ASN A 119 -6.69 2.98 -6.65
C ASN A 119 -5.36 3.72 -6.40
N GLU A 120 -4.28 2.96 -6.17
CA GLU A 120 -3.00 3.51 -5.66
C GLU A 120 -2.33 4.51 -6.62
N LYS A 121 -2.64 4.44 -7.92
CA LYS A 121 -2.14 5.38 -8.93
C LYS A 121 -3.16 6.49 -9.20
N LEU A 122 -4.42 6.14 -9.47
CA LEU A 122 -5.46 7.12 -9.82
C LEU A 122 -5.86 8.04 -8.66
N SER A 123 -5.70 7.62 -7.41
CA SER A 123 -5.97 8.47 -6.24
C SER A 123 -5.08 9.71 -6.17
N THR A 124 -3.93 9.71 -6.87
CA THR A 124 -3.10 10.91 -7.04
C THR A 124 -3.83 12.05 -7.77
N ALA A 125 -4.84 11.74 -8.60
CA ALA A 125 -5.66 12.73 -9.30
C ALA A 125 -6.51 13.60 -8.36
N TRP A 126 -6.65 13.23 -7.09
CA TRP A 126 -7.25 14.11 -6.07
C TRP A 126 -6.31 15.26 -5.64
N PHE A 127 -5.03 15.15 -5.98
CA PHE A 127 -3.98 16.10 -5.60
C PHE A 127 -3.16 16.51 -6.83
N PRO A 128 -3.78 17.08 -7.89
CA PRO A 128 -3.04 17.48 -9.09
C PRO A 128 -1.93 18.49 -8.78
N GLN A 129 -2.09 19.32 -7.74
CA GLN A 129 -1.08 20.26 -7.25
C GLN A 129 0.18 19.60 -6.66
N CYS A 130 0.12 18.30 -6.35
CA CYS A 130 1.23 17.52 -5.82
C CYS A 130 1.93 16.70 -6.90
N CYS A 131 1.35 16.54 -8.08
CA CYS A 131 1.80 15.57 -9.08
C CYS A 131 2.57 16.25 -10.22
N ALA A 132 3.45 15.48 -10.87
CA ALA A 132 3.96 15.87 -12.18
C ALA A 132 2.84 15.79 -13.23
N PRO A 133 2.99 16.45 -14.41
CA PRO A 133 2.05 16.29 -15.51
C PRO A 133 1.76 14.79 -15.75
N THR A 134 0.48 14.45 -15.80
CA THR A 134 -0.01 13.07 -15.82
C THR A 134 -1.14 12.93 -16.85
N LEU A 135 -1.07 11.88 -17.65
CA LEU A 135 -2.11 11.42 -18.58
C LEU A 135 -2.59 10.04 -18.14
N VAL A 136 -3.90 9.80 -18.21
CA VAL A 136 -4.45 8.44 -18.14
C VAL A 136 -5.31 8.23 -19.37
N SER A 137 -4.93 7.28 -20.22
CA SER A 137 -5.62 7.03 -21.49
C SER A 137 -5.39 5.58 -21.94
N SER A 138 -6.27 5.09 -22.82
CA SER A 138 -6.01 3.90 -23.63
C SER A 138 -5.69 4.25 -25.09
N ASP A 139 -5.78 5.53 -25.46
CA ASP A 139 -5.53 6.03 -26.81
C ASP A 139 -4.04 6.35 -27.02
N ALA A 140 -3.43 5.69 -28.00
CA ALA A 140 -2.03 5.87 -28.35
C ALA A 140 -1.72 7.27 -28.91
N GLU A 141 -2.68 7.94 -29.57
CA GLU A 141 -2.47 9.29 -30.10
C GLU A 141 -2.40 10.33 -28.98
N GLU A 142 -3.24 10.20 -27.94
CA GLU A 142 -3.13 11.01 -26.73
C GLU A 142 -1.75 10.85 -26.07
N PHE A 143 -1.21 9.62 -26.03
CA PHE A 143 0.15 9.41 -25.53
C PHE A 143 1.22 10.03 -26.41
N LYS A 144 1.10 9.98 -27.74
CA LYS A 144 2.07 10.62 -28.65
C LYS A 144 2.08 12.14 -28.45
N HIS A 145 0.91 12.76 -28.37
CA HIS A 145 0.82 14.19 -28.02
C HIS A 145 1.46 14.49 -26.67
N PHE A 146 1.18 13.68 -25.65
CA PHE A 146 1.77 13.85 -24.33
C PHE A 146 3.30 13.65 -24.32
N ILE A 147 3.83 12.72 -25.10
CA ILE A 147 5.29 12.54 -25.30
C ILE A 147 5.89 13.77 -25.99
N ASP A 148 5.20 14.34 -26.99
CA ASP A 148 5.67 15.57 -27.65
C ASP A 148 5.62 16.79 -26.73
N GLU A 149 4.67 16.87 -25.80
CA GLU A 149 4.63 17.94 -24.80
C GLU A 149 5.70 17.77 -23.71
N GLN A 150 5.86 16.56 -23.17
CA GLN A 150 6.68 16.31 -21.99
C GLN A 150 8.10 15.84 -22.30
N GLN A 151 8.36 15.40 -23.54
CA GLN A 151 9.66 14.96 -24.08
C GLN A 151 10.26 13.68 -23.48
N ASP A 152 9.96 13.39 -22.21
CA ASP A 152 10.42 12.20 -21.48
C ASP A 152 9.35 11.83 -20.44
N ILE A 153 8.79 10.63 -20.58
CA ILE A 153 7.70 10.16 -19.72
C ILE A 153 7.97 8.77 -19.17
N ILE A 154 7.29 8.45 -18.08
CA ILE A 154 7.08 7.10 -17.59
C ILE A 154 5.68 6.63 -17.97
N VAL A 155 5.55 5.44 -18.54
CA VAL A 155 4.27 4.76 -18.79
C VAL A 155 4.17 3.52 -17.90
N LYS A 156 3.05 3.37 -17.18
CA LYS A 156 2.84 2.29 -16.20
C LYS A 156 1.37 1.84 -16.15
N PRO A 157 1.08 0.55 -15.90
CA PRO A 157 -0.27 0.05 -15.71
C PRO A 157 -0.88 0.55 -14.39
N LEU A 158 -2.20 0.50 -14.28
CA LEU A 158 -2.95 1.02 -13.11
C LEU A 158 -3.11 0.01 -11.97
N ASP A 159 -2.90 -1.28 -12.22
CA ASP A 159 -3.16 -2.40 -11.31
C ASP A 159 -1.88 -3.05 -10.73
N GLY A 160 -0.72 -2.72 -11.29
CA GLY A 160 0.57 -3.27 -10.88
C GLY A 160 1.18 -2.60 -9.65
N MET A 161 1.97 -3.37 -8.89
CA MET A 161 2.77 -2.90 -7.75
C MET A 161 4.28 -3.12 -7.99
N GLY A 162 5.12 -2.49 -7.17
CA GLY A 162 6.55 -2.85 -7.05
C GLY A 162 7.40 -2.60 -8.31
N GLY A 163 6.95 -1.76 -9.23
CA GLY A 163 7.70 -1.44 -10.44
C GLY A 163 7.49 -2.42 -11.61
N ALA A 164 6.43 -3.23 -11.57
CA ALA A 164 6.06 -4.09 -12.69
C ALA A 164 5.61 -3.25 -13.90
N SER A 165 6.13 -3.57 -15.09
CA SER A 165 5.76 -2.96 -16.37
C SER A 165 5.84 -1.43 -16.40
N ILE A 166 6.87 -0.86 -15.77
CA ILE A 166 7.19 0.57 -15.85
C ILE A 166 8.20 0.79 -16.98
N PHE A 167 7.82 1.62 -17.95
CA PHE A 167 8.67 1.97 -19.10
C PHE A 167 8.97 3.46 -19.12
N ARG A 168 10.23 3.81 -19.40
CA ARG A 168 10.60 5.19 -19.75
C ARG A 168 10.54 5.33 -21.26
N VAL A 169 9.80 6.32 -21.75
CA VAL A 169 9.62 6.60 -23.16
C VAL A 169 10.05 8.03 -23.41
N ARG A 170 11.11 8.19 -24.21
CA ARG A 170 11.60 9.50 -24.65
C ARG A 170 10.94 9.88 -25.96
N GLN A 171 11.00 11.17 -26.30
CA GLN A 171 10.66 11.63 -27.64
C GLN A 171 11.48 10.82 -28.66
N GLN A 172 10.81 10.32 -29.70
CA GLN A 172 11.39 9.51 -30.77
C GLN A 172 11.93 8.13 -30.32
N ASP A 173 11.49 7.59 -29.18
CA ASP A 173 11.84 6.22 -28.80
C ASP A 173 11.27 5.22 -29.84
N PRO A 174 12.11 4.38 -30.45
CA PRO A 174 11.68 3.45 -31.50
C PRO A 174 10.66 2.42 -30.99
N ASN A 175 10.56 2.21 -29.68
CA ASN A 175 9.65 1.26 -29.05
C ASN A 175 8.34 1.90 -28.58
N THR A 176 8.11 3.20 -28.81
CA THR A 176 6.91 3.91 -28.34
C THR A 176 5.63 3.12 -28.66
N ASN A 177 5.44 2.74 -29.92
CA ASN A 177 4.21 2.05 -30.34
C ASN A 177 4.05 0.68 -29.64
N VAL A 178 5.10 -0.14 -29.60
CA VAL A 178 5.01 -1.48 -29.00
C VAL A 178 4.82 -1.43 -27.47
N ILE A 179 5.42 -0.43 -26.80
CA ILE A 179 5.20 -0.20 -25.36
C ILE A 179 3.73 0.15 -25.12
N LEU A 180 3.18 1.10 -25.88
CA LEU A 180 1.78 1.51 -25.74
C LEU A 180 0.82 0.37 -26.08
N GLU A 181 1.03 -0.36 -27.17
CA GLU A 181 0.22 -1.52 -27.57
C GLU A 181 0.24 -2.61 -26.49
N THR A 182 1.41 -2.90 -25.93
CA THR A 182 1.55 -3.93 -24.88
C THR A 182 0.85 -3.51 -23.59
N LEU A 183 1.07 -2.28 -23.14
CA LEU A 183 0.52 -1.80 -21.87
C LEU A 183 -0.99 -1.55 -21.92
N THR A 184 -1.49 -1.01 -23.04
CA THR A 184 -2.92 -0.74 -23.23
C THR A 184 -3.71 -1.95 -23.72
N GLU A 185 -3.07 -3.11 -23.92
CA GLU A 185 -3.66 -4.28 -24.58
C GLU A 185 -4.34 -3.90 -25.91
N HIS A 186 -3.58 -3.25 -26.79
CA HIS A 186 -4.05 -2.70 -28.07
C HIS A 186 -5.24 -1.74 -27.91
N GLY A 187 -5.17 -0.82 -26.94
CA GLY A 187 -6.17 0.21 -26.69
C GLY A 187 -7.39 -0.23 -25.89
N ASN A 188 -7.41 -1.46 -25.38
CA ASN A 188 -8.53 -2.01 -24.59
C ASN A 188 -8.45 -1.68 -23.09
N ARG A 189 -7.32 -1.16 -22.61
CA ARG A 189 -7.11 -0.81 -21.21
C ARG A 189 -6.40 0.54 -21.03
N PRO A 190 -6.86 1.38 -20.11
CA PRO A 190 -6.17 2.62 -19.80
C PRO A 190 -4.89 2.35 -19.00
N VAL A 191 -3.86 3.13 -19.29
CA VAL A 191 -2.60 3.16 -18.53
C VAL A 191 -2.24 4.60 -18.18
N MET A 192 -1.26 4.76 -17.28
CA MET A 192 -0.84 6.07 -16.79
C MET A 192 0.49 6.48 -17.42
N GLY A 193 0.54 7.67 -18.02
CA GLY A 193 1.74 8.39 -18.40
C GLY A 193 2.03 9.51 -17.40
N GLN A 194 3.27 9.66 -16.96
CA GLN A 194 3.71 10.79 -16.13
C GLN A 194 5.01 11.35 -16.68
N ARG A 195 5.21 12.67 -16.62
CA ARG A 195 6.52 13.26 -16.94
C ARG A 195 7.62 12.57 -16.12
N PHE A 196 8.72 12.20 -16.75
CA PHE A 196 9.88 11.63 -16.08
C PHE A 196 10.47 12.63 -15.07
N ILE A 197 10.81 12.15 -13.88
CA ILE A 197 11.39 12.95 -12.78
C ILE A 197 12.82 12.47 -12.59
N ALA A 198 13.80 13.32 -12.90
CA ALA A 198 15.22 12.95 -12.93
C ALA A 198 15.78 12.63 -11.54
N GLU A 199 15.18 13.21 -10.51
CA GLU A 199 15.46 13.04 -9.09
C GLU A 199 15.19 11.61 -8.58
N ILE A 200 14.68 10.70 -9.42
CA ILE A 200 14.62 9.25 -9.11
C ILE A 200 16.01 8.66 -8.78
N THR A 201 17.08 9.29 -9.26
CA THR A 201 18.46 8.93 -8.88
C THR A 201 18.77 9.18 -7.40
N GLU A 202 18.08 10.14 -6.77
CA GLU A 202 18.13 10.42 -5.33
C GLU A 202 17.25 9.47 -4.52
N GLY A 203 16.35 8.76 -5.21
CA GLY A 203 15.50 7.71 -4.68
C GLY A 203 14.02 8.06 -4.67
N ASP A 204 13.22 7.00 -4.71
CA ASP A 204 11.78 7.07 -4.54
C ASP A 204 11.44 6.99 -3.04
N LYS A 205 11.08 8.12 -2.45
CA LYS A 205 10.82 8.28 -1.01
C LYS A 205 9.47 7.68 -0.64
N ARG A 206 9.49 6.67 0.22
CA ARG A 206 8.31 6.16 0.93
C ARG A 206 8.09 6.97 2.21
N ILE A 207 6.97 7.68 2.29
CA ILE A 207 6.54 8.39 3.51
C ILE A 207 5.30 7.69 4.07
N LEU A 208 5.34 7.32 5.35
CA LEU A 208 4.21 6.64 6.00
C LEU A 208 3.28 7.65 6.69
N ILE A 209 1.98 7.42 6.56
CA ILE A 209 0.93 8.20 7.20
C ILE A 209 0.05 7.26 8.01
N VAL A 210 -0.11 7.55 9.30
CA VAL A 210 -0.90 6.77 10.25
C VAL A 210 -2.05 7.63 10.76
N ASN A 211 -3.29 7.30 10.40
CA ASN A 211 -4.51 8.00 10.83
C ASN A 211 -4.47 9.53 10.60
N GLY A 212 -3.87 9.95 9.49
CA GLY A 212 -3.66 11.34 9.11
C GLY A 212 -2.44 12.01 9.75
N GLU A 213 -1.63 11.28 10.52
CA GLU A 213 -0.37 11.76 11.10
C GLU A 213 0.82 11.25 10.29
N THR A 214 1.72 12.15 9.92
CA THR A 214 2.90 11.84 9.11
C THR A 214 4.03 11.31 9.99
N VAL A 215 4.58 10.15 9.63
CA VAL A 215 5.83 9.66 10.24
C VAL A 215 6.97 10.61 9.85
N PRO A 216 7.80 11.09 10.80
CA PRO A 216 8.73 12.21 10.58
C PRO A 216 9.93 11.89 9.67
N TYR A 217 10.02 10.67 9.15
CA TYR A 217 11.08 10.22 8.25
C TYR A 217 10.50 9.48 7.05
N SER A 218 11.25 9.49 5.97
CA SER A 218 10.99 8.71 4.77
C SER A 218 12.06 7.64 4.58
N LEU A 219 11.74 6.61 3.80
CA LEU A 219 12.73 5.68 3.29
C LEU A 219 12.91 5.96 1.79
N ALA A 220 14.02 6.59 1.41
CA ALA A 220 14.40 6.73 0.01
C ALA A 220 14.86 5.38 -0.53
N ARG A 221 14.23 4.94 -1.63
CA ARG A 221 14.52 3.66 -2.27
C ARG A 221 15.28 3.97 -3.56
N ILE A 222 16.59 3.81 -3.50
CA ILE A 222 17.52 4.21 -4.57
C ILE A 222 17.62 3.07 -5.58
N PRO A 223 17.41 3.33 -6.89
CA PRO A 223 17.58 2.33 -7.93
C PRO A 223 19.01 1.76 -7.97
N LYS A 224 19.16 0.53 -8.45
CA LYS A 224 20.49 0.01 -8.80
C LYS A 224 21.03 0.74 -10.03
N GLU A 225 22.36 0.76 -10.18
CA GLU A 225 23.00 1.28 -11.39
C GLU A 225 22.43 0.58 -12.65
N GLY A 226 21.96 1.37 -13.62
CA GLY A 226 21.32 0.88 -14.84
C GLY A 226 19.83 0.56 -14.74
N GLU A 227 19.19 0.73 -13.57
CA GLU A 227 17.76 0.47 -13.34
C GLU A 227 17.00 1.79 -13.11
N ASN A 228 15.80 1.94 -13.68
CA ASN A 228 14.99 3.16 -13.52
C ASN A 228 14.00 3.06 -12.33
N ARG A 229 13.98 1.93 -11.62
CA ARG A 229 13.01 1.61 -10.57
C ARG A 229 13.66 1.66 -9.19
N GLY A 230 13.12 2.50 -8.31
CA GLY A 230 13.60 2.63 -6.93
C GLY A 230 13.13 1.52 -5.99
N ASN A 231 12.02 0.83 -6.30
CA ASN A 231 11.35 -0.07 -5.35
C ASN A 231 12.28 -1.15 -4.75
N LEU A 232 12.15 -1.40 -3.44
CA LEU A 232 12.92 -2.46 -2.75
C LEU A 232 12.68 -3.85 -3.35
N ALA A 233 11.47 -4.09 -3.89
CA ALA A 233 11.12 -5.33 -4.59
C ALA A 233 11.94 -5.53 -5.88
N ALA A 234 12.35 -4.45 -6.54
CA ALA A 234 13.25 -4.46 -7.71
C ALA A 234 14.74 -4.45 -7.32
N GLY A 235 15.06 -4.52 -6.02
CA GLY A 235 16.42 -4.60 -5.50
C GLY A 235 17.06 -3.24 -5.15
N GLY A 236 16.29 -2.15 -5.09
CA GLY A 236 16.81 -0.86 -4.60
C GLY A 236 17.37 -0.93 -3.17
N SER A 237 18.23 0.02 -2.81
CA SER A 237 18.72 0.19 -1.43
C SER A 237 17.83 1.19 -0.68
N GLY A 238 17.48 0.87 0.57
CA GLY A 238 16.70 1.76 1.43
C GLY A 238 17.61 2.65 2.27
N VAL A 239 17.43 3.96 2.19
CA VAL A 239 18.15 4.97 2.99
C VAL A 239 17.12 5.79 3.75
N GLY A 240 17.23 5.84 5.07
CA GLY A 240 16.38 6.69 5.90
C GLY A 240 16.71 8.17 5.70
N MET A 241 15.71 9.01 5.53
CA MET A 241 15.87 10.45 5.33
C MET A 241 14.87 11.26 6.16
N THR A 242 15.28 12.43 6.63
CA THR A 242 14.36 13.46 7.14
C THR A 242 13.47 13.97 6.00
N LEU A 243 12.22 14.30 6.32
CA LEU A 243 11.31 14.92 5.35
C LEU A 243 11.78 16.33 4.97
N THR A 244 11.68 16.66 3.68
CA THR A 244 11.90 18.04 3.21
C THR A 244 10.68 18.92 3.48
N GLU A 245 10.81 20.23 3.29
CA GLU A 245 9.66 21.15 3.35
C GLU A 245 8.57 20.76 2.35
N ARG A 246 8.98 20.32 1.15
CA ARG A 246 8.05 19.86 0.12
C ARG A 246 7.35 18.56 0.52
N ASP A 247 8.06 17.62 1.14
CA ASP A 247 7.47 16.38 1.67
C ASP A 247 6.39 16.67 2.71
N HIS A 248 6.69 17.57 3.65
CA HIS A 248 5.72 18.02 4.64
C HIS A 248 4.51 18.68 3.99
N TRP A 249 4.71 19.54 3.00
CA TRP A 249 3.61 20.18 2.28
C TRP A 249 2.72 19.16 1.56
N ILE A 250 3.30 18.17 0.85
CA ILE A 250 2.54 17.08 0.21
C ILE A 250 1.73 16.32 1.26
N CYS A 251 2.36 15.94 2.37
CA CYS A 251 1.68 15.24 3.46
C CYS A 251 0.52 16.04 4.04
N GLN A 252 0.66 17.36 4.18
CA GLN A 252 -0.42 18.24 4.64
C GLN A 252 -1.61 18.27 3.67
N GLN A 253 -1.39 18.10 2.37
CA GLN A 253 -2.48 17.99 1.39
C GLN A 253 -3.16 16.60 1.47
N VAL A 254 -2.37 15.54 1.56
CA VAL A 254 -2.85 14.16 1.41
C VAL A 254 -3.48 13.61 2.70
N ALA A 255 -2.81 13.80 3.84
CA ALA A 255 -3.17 13.15 5.11
C ALA A 255 -4.61 13.44 5.59
N PRO A 256 -5.15 14.67 5.48
CA PRO A 256 -6.54 14.96 5.87
C PRO A 256 -7.57 14.16 5.06
N GLU A 257 -7.35 14.02 3.75
CA GLU A 257 -8.26 13.28 2.87
C GLU A 257 -8.17 11.77 3.13
N LEU A 258 -6.97 11.23 3.39
CA LEU A 258 -6.81 9.82 3.81
C LEU A 258 -7.61 9.53 5.08
N LYS A 259 -7.48 10.40 6.09
CA LYS A 259 -8.21 10.26 7.35
C LYS A 259 -9.73 10.33 7.15
N LYS A 260 -10.20 11.28 6.34
CA LYS A 260 -11.62 11.43 5.99
C LYS A 260 -12.19 10.17 5.33
N ARG A 261 -11.40 9.48 4.52
CA ARG A 261 -11.78 8.23 3.84
C ARG A 261 -11.56 6.97 4.70
N GLY A 262 -11.19 7.11 5.97
CA GLY A 262 -10.97 5.94 6.85
C GLY A 262 -9.75 5.12 6.45
N ILE A 263 -8.74 5.75 5.84
CA ILE A 263 -7.43 5.16 5.60
C ILE A 263 -6.59 5.43 6.86
N LEU A 264 -6.41 4.37 7.65
CA LEU A 264 -5.64 4.41 8.90
C LEU A 264 -4.15 4.18 8.66
N PHE A 265 -3.77 3.47 7.61
CA PHE A 265 -2.35 3.24 7.30
C PHE A 265 -2.09 3.37 5.80
N ALA A 266 -1.25 4.32 5.41
CA ALA A 266 -0.87 4.55 4.02
C ALA A 266 0.64 4.75 3.89
N GLY A 267 1.16 4.45 2.71
CA GLY A 267 2.49 4.85 2.27
C GLY A 267 2.39 5.65 0.98
N ILE A 268 2.76 6.93 1.02
CA ILE A 268 2.86 7.73 -0.21
C ILE A 268 4.26 7.64 -0.78
N ASP A 269 4.34 7.69 -2.11
CA ASP A 269 5.59 7.64 -2.87
C ASP A 269 5.85 9.02 -3.47
N VAL A 270 7.04 9.56 -3.22
CA VAL A 270 7.46 10.90 -3.65
C VAL A 270 8.82 10.81 -4.33
N ILE A 271 8.91 11.32 -5.57
CA ILE A 271 10.18 11.46 -6.30
C ILE A 271 10.43 12.96 -6.48
N GLY A 272 11.60 13.43 -6.03
CA GLY A 272 11.90 14.85 -5.94
C GLY A 272 10.81 15.57 -5.13
N ASP A 273 10.07 16.43 -5.83
CA ASP A 273 9.01 17.30 -5.28
C ASP A 273 7.58 16.85 -5.64
N TYR A 274 7.43 15.65 -6.22
CA TYR A 274 6.17 15.17 -6.79
C TYR A 274 5.68 13.87 -6.16
N LEU A 275 4.40 13.86 -5.80
CA LEU A 275 3.66 12.66 -5.44
C LEU A 275 3.47 11.78 -6.69
N THR A 276 3.78 10.48 -6.58
CA THR A 276 3.69 9.53 -7.69
C THR A 276 2.66 8.43 -7.46
N GLU A 277 2.49 7.97 -6.21
CA GLU A 277 1.52 6.94 -5.81
C GLU A 277 1.06 7.13 -4.35
N ILE A 278 -0.15 6.65 -4.03
CA ILE A 278 -0.69 6.56 -2.67
C ILE A 278 -1.02 5.09 -2.39
N ASN A 279 -0.11 4.37 -1.71
CA ASN A 279 -0.26 2.96 -1.41
C ASN A 279 -1.11 2.78 -0.15
N ILE A 280 -2.23 2.07 -0.27
CA ILE A 280 -3.19 1.88 0.83
C ILE A 280 -3.56 0.42 1.06
N THR A 281 -3.07 -0.50 0.22
CA THR A 281 -3.34 -1.93 0.33
C THR A 281 -2.44 -2.57 1.39
N SER A 282 -1.16 -2.76 1.06
CA SER A 282 -0.14 -3.36 1.92
C SER A 282 1.16 -2.53 1.94
N PRO A 283 1.13 -1.20 2.23
CA PRO A 283 2.35 -0.41 2.28
C PRO A 283 3.34 -0.99 3.31
N THR A 284 4.63 -0.97 2.99
CA THR A 284 5.73 -1.53 3.79
C THR A 284 6.69 -0.43 4.27
N CYS A 285 7.89 -0.80 4.73
CA CYS A 285 8.98 0.08 5.22
C CYS A 285 8.93 0.44 6.71
N ILE A 286 8.04 -0.19 7.51
CA ILE A 286 8.03 -0.01 8.98
C ILE A 286 9.35 -0.48 9.60
N ARG A 287 9.76 -1.72 9.33
CA ARG A 287 10.94 -2.34 9.98
C ARG A 287 12.22 -1.56 9.73
N GLU A 288 12.41 -1.07 8.51
CA GLU A 288 13.56 -0.26 8.14
C GLU A 288 13.58 1.06 8.90
N LEU A 289 12.46 1.81 8.91
CA LEU A 289 12.36 3.10 9.58
C LEU A 289 12.47 2.98 11.09
N ASP A 290 11.76 2.02 11.70
CA ASP A 290 11.84 1.73 13.13
C ASP A 290 13.28 1.46 13.55
N LYS A 291 14.02 0.64 12.78
CA LYS A 291 15.42 0.34 13.07
C LYS A 291 16.36 1.53 12.87
N MET A 292 16.14 2.34 11.84
CA MET A 292 17.03 3.46 11.50
C MET A 292 16.87 4.65 12.44
N PHE A 293 15.66 4.86 12.97
CA PHE A 293 15.29 6.06 13.72
C PHE A 293 14.75 5.80 15.12
N ASP A 294 14.84 4.55 15.61
CA ASP A 294 14.34 4.15 16.93
C ASP A 294 12.86 4.51 17.11
N LEU A 295 12.05 4.18 16.11
CA LEU A 295 10.60 4.41 16.09
C LEU A 295 9.82 3.16 16.46
N ASN A 296 8.54 3.35 16.77
CA ASN A 296 7.54 2.29 16.78
C ASN A 296 6.30 2.73 16.00
N ILE A 297 6.38 2.65 14.67
CA ILE A 297 5.28 3.05 13.78
C ILE A 297 4.08 2.12 13.96
N SER A 298 4.31 0.86 14.32
CA SER A 298 3.24 -0.09 14.61
C SER A 298 2.41 0.35 15.83
N ALA A 299 3.04 0.90 16.87
CA ALA A 299 2.33 1.43 18.03
C ALA A 299 1.41 2.59 17.66
N MET A 300 1.86 3.51 16.79
CA MET A 300 1.01 4.59 16.27
C MET A 300 -0.27 4.05 15.62
N LEU A 301 -0.15 2.95 14.85
CA LEU A 301 -1.31 2.33 14.20
C LEU A 301 -2.24 1.66 15.22
N MET A 302 -1.70 0.93 16.19
CA MET A 302 -2.50 0.29 17.23
C MET A 302 -3.21 1.32 18.12
N ASP A 303 -2.56 2.43 18.46
CA ASP A 303 -3.18 3.55 19.19
C ASP A 303 -4.36 4.14 18.40
N ALA A 304 -4.20 4.33 17.09
CA ALA A 304 -5.26 4.79 16.21
C ALA A 304 -6.44 3.81 16.14
N ILE A 305 -6.16 2.50 16.11
CA ILE A 305 -7.19 1.45 16.14
C ILE A 305 -7.95 1.49 17.47
N GLU A 306 -7.25 1.56 18.60
CA GLU A 306 -7.88 1.64 19.93
C GLU A 306 -8.78 2.86 20.05
N ALA A 307 -8.33 4.03 19.57
CA ALA A 307 -9.13 5.24 19.55
C ALA A 307 -10.41 5.06 18.71
N LYS A 308 -10.28 4.48 17.51
CA LYS A 308 -11.41 4.21 16.61
C LYS A 308 -12.44 3.24 17.22
N LEU A 309 -11.99 2.24 17.98
CA LEU A 309 -12.88 1.29 18.65
C LEU A 309 -13.62 1.91 19.84
N LYS A 310 -12.99 2.84 20.57
CA LYS A 310 -13.64 3.60 21.66
C LYS A 310 -14.72 4.56 21.15
N ASP A 311 -14.54 5.11 19.95
CA ASP A 311 -15.48 6.03 19.31
C ASP A 311 -16.72 5.35 18.70
N LYS A 312 -16.73 4.01 18.55
CA LYS A 312 -17.92 3.29 18.11
C LYS A 312 -18.97 3.35 19.25
N PRO A 313 -20.17 3.93 19.02
CA PRO A 313 -21.24 3.82 20.01
C PRO A 313 -21.52 2.33 20.24
N ALA A 314 -21.70 1.94 21.51
CA ALA A 314 -22.14 0.59 21.84
C ALA A 314 -23.47 0.34 21.10
N SER A 315 -23.45 -0.58 20.14
CA SER A 315 -24.61 -1.02 19.37
C SER A 315 -25.60 -1.76 20.26
#